data_AF-L1IFD9-F1
#
_entry.id   AF-L1IFD9-F1
#
_cell.length_a   1.000
_cell.length_b   1.000
_cell.length_c   1.000
_cell.angle_alpha   90.00
_cell.angle_beta   90.00
_cell.angle_gamma   90.00
#
_symmetry.space_group_name_H-M   'P 1'
#
loop_
_entity.id
_entity.type
_entity.pdbx_description
1 polymer ?
#
loop_
_entity_poly.entity_id
_entity_poly.type
_entity_poly.pdbx_seq_one_letter_code
_entity_poly.pdbx_strand_id
1 'polypeptide(L)'
;RDQLGRHTWYFLHSVGVTYPEYPTPADEQAVRFLVAALGQLFPCKSCRRHLQRTLSTNVTLGPVPTASREELSRWLCQLHNIVNIKTGKAEFLC
;
A
#
# COMPACT_ATOMS: atom_id res chain seq x y z
N ARG A 1 -5.43 -16.62 6.67
CA ARG A 1 -4.87 -15.77 5.58
C ARG A 1 -5.73 -14.52 5.35
N ASP A 2 -7.04 -14.68 5.19
CA ASP A 2 -7.90 -13.57 4.76
C ASP A 2 -8.16 -12.52 5.84
N GLN A 3 -8.29 -12.93 7.11
CA GLN A 3 -8.41 -11.98 8.24
C GLN A 3 -7.19 -11.08 8.34
N LEU A 4 -5.97 -11.65 8.32
CA LEU A 4 -4.73 -10.88 8.31
C LEU A 4 -4.71 -9.84 7.18
N GLY A 5 -5.05 -10.26 5.95
CA GLY A 5 -5.13 -9.33 4.81
C GLY A 5 -6.12 -8.19 5.04
N ARG A 6 -7.33 -8.48 5.50
CA ARG A 6 -8.35 -7.45 5.80
C ARG A 6 -7.89 -6.47 6.87
N HIS A 7 -7.30 -6.95 7.97
CA HIS A 7 -6.83 -6.08 9.04
C HIS A 7 -5.62 -5.23 8.63
N THR A 8 -4.70 -5.78 7.84
CA THR A 8 -3.59 -4.99 7.28
C THR A 8 -4.09 -3.91 6.33
N TRP A 9 -5.05 -4.22 5.46
CA TRP A 9 -5.66 -3.20 4.58
C TRP A 9 -6.40 -2.13 5.37
N TYR A 10 -7.16 -2.50 6.40
CA TYR A 10 -7.81 -1.54 7.29
C TYR A 10 -6.79 -0.60 7.93
N PHE A 11 -5.69 -1.14 8.47
CA PHE A 11 -4.59 -0.35 9.01
C PHE A 11 -3.97 0.59 7.97
N LEU A 12 -3.64 0.08 6.78
CA LEU A 12 -3.01 0.88 5.73
C LEU A 12 -3.90 2.04 5.25
N HIS A 13 -5.18 1.76 4.99
CA HIS A 13 -6.13 2.81 4.59
C HIS A 13 -6.37 3.81 5.72
N SER A 14 -6.34 3.38 6.98
CA SER A 14 -6.39 4.30 8.12
C SER A 14 -5.16 5.21 8.15
N VAL A 15 -3.95 4.66 7.97
CA VAL A 15 -2.71 5.45 7.83
C VAL A 15 -2.85 6.46 6.70
N GLY A 16 -3.29 6.05 5.51
CA GLY A 16 -3.48 6.93 4.36
C GLY A 16 -4.42 8.09 4.64
N VAL A 17 -5.61 7.82 5.20
CA VAL A 17 -6.61 8.85 5.52
C VAL A 17 -6.15 9.80 6.63
N THR A 18 -5.36 9.31 7.59
CA THR A 18 -4.83 10.13 8.70
C THR A 18 -3.49 10.81 8.40
N TYR A 19 -2.85 10.49 7.26
CA TYR A 19 -1.56 11.06 6.89
C TYR A 19 -1.65 12.60 6.82
N PRO A 20 -0.60 13.36 7.17
CA PRO A 20 -0.67 14.82 7.13
C PRO A 20 -0.85 15.36 5.71
N GLU A 21 -1.57 16.48 5.59
CA GLU A 21 -1.67 17.20 4.30
C GLU A 21 -0.30 17.77 3.89
N TYR A 22 0.47 18.22 4.89
CA TYR A 22 1.84 18.72 4.75
C TYR A 22 2.76 17.85 5.64
N PRO A 23 3.22 16.70 5.13
CA PRO A 23 4.01 15.74 5.90
C PRO A 23 5.42 16.27 6.18
N THR A 24 5.95 15.89 7.34
CA THR A 24 7.35 16.15 7.68
C THR A 24 8.26 15.14 6.98
N PRO A 25 9.57 15.41 6.85
CA PRO A 25 10.51 14.42 6.34
C PRO A 25 10.48 13.07 7.10
N ALA A 26 10.16 13.11 8.40
CA ALA A 26 10.01 11.92 9.21
C ALA A 26 8.77 11.10 8.82
N ASP A 27 7.64 11.77 8.55
CA ASP A 27 6.40 11.13 8.08
C ASP A 27 6.63 10.45 6.73
N GLU A 28 7.28 11.16 5.79
CA GLU A 28 7.59 10.61 4.48
C GLU A 28 8.49 9.38 4.56
N GLN A 29 9.51 9.43 5.41
CA GLN A 29 10.42 8.32 5.62
C GLN A 29 9.70 7.13 6.27
N ALA A 30 8.79 7.39 7.21
CA ALA A 30 8.03 6.37 7.90
C ALA A 30 7.11 5.60 6.94
N VAL A 31 6.39 6.26 6.04
CA VAL A 31 5.50 5.55 5.09
C VAL A 31 6.29 4.73 4.06
N ARG A 32 7.44 5.24 3.59
CA ARG A 32 8.35 4.47 2.72
C ARG A 32 8.84 3.20 3.43
N PHE A 33 9.27 3.33 4.69
CA PHE A 33 9.72 2.19 5.49
C PHE A 33 8.59 1.23 5.83
N LEU A 34 7.38 1.72 6.11
CA LEU A 34 6.23 0.86 6.35
C LEU A 34 5.94 -0.05 5.16
N VAL A 35 5.88 0.50 3.95
CA VAL A 35 5.63 -0.27 2.72
C VAL A 35 6.78 -1.25 2.45
N ALA A 36 8.04 -0.80 2.63
CA ALA A 36 9.20 -1.67 2.49
C ALA A 36 9.19 -2.83 3.50
N ALA A 37 8.84 -2.56 4.76
CA ALA A 37 8.72 -3.55 5.82
C ALA A 37 7.64 -4.57 5.52
N LEU A 38 6.49 -4.16 4.96
CA LEU A 38 5.48 -5.10 4.46
C LEU A 38 6.05 -5.97 3.32
N GLY A 39 6.79 -5.37 2.40
CA GLY A 39 7.53 -6.08 1.35
C GLY A 39 8.51 -7.12 1.88
N GLN A 40 9.02 -6.96 3.12
CA GLN A 40 10.00 -7.90 3.71
C GLN A 40 9.42 -8.85 4.74
N LEU A 41 8.39 -8.47 5.49
CA LEU A 41 7.97 -9.17 6.69
C LEU A 41 6.53 -9.66 6.64
N PHE A 42 5.76 -9.34 5.59
CA PHE A 42 4.36 -9.75 5.54
C PHE A 42 4.24 -11.30 5.67
N PRO A 43 3.50 -11.83 6.66
CA PRO A 43 3.55 -13.25 7.04
C PRO A 43 3.14 -14.26 5.95
N CYS A 44 2.49 -13.79 4.89
CA CYS A 44 2.14 -14.62 3.73
C CYS A 44 3.26 -14.59 2.68
N LYS A 45 4.04 -15.67 2.54
CA LYS A 45 5.18 -15.77 1.59
C LYS A 45 4.82 -15.42 0.14
N SER A 46 3.72 -15.95 -0.38
CA SER A 46 3.28 -15.66 -1.76
C SER A 46 2.82 -14.21 -1.91
N CYS A 47 2.07 -13.68 -0.95
CA CYS A 47 1.62 -12.29 -0.91
C CYS A 47 2.82 -11.34 -0.88
N ARG A 48 3.81 -11.60 -0.02
CA ARG A 48 5.05 -10.84 0.11
C ARG A 48 5.83 -10.78 -1.20
N ARG A 49 6.06 -11.93 -1.85
CA ARG A 49 6.75 -11.98 -3.17
C ARG A 49 6.00 -11.21 -4.25
N HIS A 50 4.66 -11.29 -4.25
CA HIS A 50 3.86 -10.50 -5.18
C HIS A 50 3.98 -9.00 -4.89
N LEU A 51 3.89 -8.58 -3.62
CA LEU A 51 4.06 -7.18 -3.25
C LEU A 51 5.44 -6.66 -3.67
N GLN A 52 6.52 -7.39 -3.40
CA GLN A 52 7.87 -7.05 -3.84
C GLN A 52 7.94 -6.83 -5.36
N ARG A 53 7.36 -7.75 -6.15
CA ARG A 53 7.33 -7.63 -7.61
C ARG A 53 6.50 -6.44 -8.06
N THR A 54 5.32 -6.24 -7.47
CA THR A 54 4.47 -5.09 -7.81
C THR A 54 5.20 -3.78 -7.55
N LEU A 55 5.85 -3.64 -6.40
CA LEU A 55 6.61 -2.44 -6.04
C LEU A 55 7.83 -2.20 -6.94
N SER A 56 8.44 -3.26 -7.50
CA SER A 56 9.64 -3.12 -8.34
C SER A 56 9.35 -3.00 -9.84
N THR A 57 8.23 -3.54 -10.34
CA THR A 57 7.97 -3.63 -11.78
C THR A 57 6.73 -2.87 -12.25
N ASN A 58 5.83 -2.45 -11.37
CA ASN A 58 4.59 -1.78 -11.79
C ASN A 58 4.82 -0.28 -12.02
N VAL A 59 5.12 0.07 -13.27
CA VAL A 59 5.35 1.46 -13.69
C VAL A 59 4.13 2.36 -13.56
N THR A 60 2.91 1.81 -13.64
CA THR A 60 1.67 2.57 -13.50
C THR A 60 1.40 2.95 -12.05
N LEU A 61 1.71 2.05 -11.11
CA LEU A 61 1.62 2.34 -9.67
C LEU A 61 2.72 3.30 -9.22
N GLY A 62 3.94 3.12 -9.72
CA GLY A 62 5.08 3.96 -9.36
C GLY A 62 5.54 3.81 -7.90
N PRO A 63 6.51 4.65 -7.46
CA PRO A 63 6.97 4.67 -6.08
C PRO A 63 5.88 5.16 -5.11
N VAL A 64 6.04 4.89 -3.81
CA VAL A 64 5.15 5.40 -2.77
C VAL A 64 5.20 6.93 -2.78
N PRO A 65 4.09 7.63 -3.11
CA PRO A 65 4.05 9.07 -3.00
C PRO A 65 3.91 9.45 -1.53
N THR A 66 4.61 10.51 -1.14
CA THR A 66 4.70 10.92 0.26
C THR A 66 4.42 12.40 0.47
N ALA A 67 4.14 13.16 -0.60
CA ALA A 67 4.04 14.61 -0.54
C ALA A 67 2.71 15.10 0.04
N SER A 68 1.65 14.27 0.00
CA SER A 68 0.34 14.63 0.56
C SER A 68 -0.48 13.40 0.96
N ARG A 69 -1.51 13.65 1.78
CA ARG A 69 -2.54 12.67 2.15
C ARG A 69 -3.27 12.11 0.93
N GLU A 70 -3.66 12.98 0.00
CA GLU A 70 -4.42 12.60 -1.19
C GLU A 70 -3.63 11.59 -2.03
N GLU A 71 -2.37 11.92 -2.34
CA GLU A 71 -1.53 11.07 -3.17
C GLU A 71 -1.29 9.70 -2.52
N LEU A 72 -0.97 9.68 -1.23
CA LEU A 72 -0.76 8.42 -0.51
C LEU A 72 -2.03 7.57 -0.45
N SER A 73 -3.18 8.18 -0.17
CA SER A 73 -4.47 7.48 -0.11
C SER A 73 -4.87 6.88 -1.46
N ARG A 74 -4.71 7.65 -2.55
CA ARG A 74 -4.98 7.18 -3.90
C ARG A 74 -4.04 6.04 -4.29
N TRP A 75 -2.74 6.16 -3.97
CA TRP A 75 -1.76 5.10 -4.24
C TRP A 75 -2.06 3.80 -3.48
N LEU A 76 -2.45 3.89 -2.20
CA LEU A 76 -2.87 2.72 -1.42
C LEU A 76 -4.12 2.05 -2.00
N CYS A 77 -5.09 2.84 -2.47
CA CYS A 77 -6.27 2.31 -3.16
C CYS A 77 -5.90 1.58 -4.45
N GLN A 78 -5.05 2.17 -5.29
CA GLN A 78 -4.55 1.55 -6.52
C GLN A 78 -3.77 0.26 -6.25
N LEU A 79 -2.89 0.24 -5.24
CA LEU A 79 -2.19 -0.97 -4.82
C LEU A 79 -3.18 -2.06 -4.37
N HIS A 80 -4.24 -1.68 -3.64
CA HIS A 80 -5.28 -2.62 -3.22
C HIS A 80 -6.05 -3.18 -4.44
N ASN A 81 -6.36 -2.35 -5.43
CA ASN A 81 -7.02 -2.77 -6.66
C ASN A 81 -6.18 -3.76 -7.47
N ILE A 82 -4.84 -3.59 -7.51
CA ILE A 82 -3.94 -4.60 -8.12
C ILE A 82 -4.12 -5.96 -7.44
N VAL A 83 -4.29 -5.99 -6.12
CA VAL A 83 -4.55 -7.23 -5.38
C VAL A 83 -5.98 -7.75 -5.62
N ASN A 84 -6.98 -6.88 -5.69
CA ASN A 84 -8.36 -7.26 -6.00
C ASN A 84 -8.46 -7.96 -7.36
N ILE A 85 -7.95 -7.33 -8.42
CA ILE A 85 -7.95 -7.89 -9.78
C ILE A 85 -7.24 -9.24 -9.79
N LYS A 86 -6.05 -9.34 -9.17
CA LYS A 86 -5.28 -10.59 -9.10
C LYS A 86 -6.02 -11.71 -8.36
N THR A 87 -6.90 -11.37 -7.42
CA THR A 87 -7.66 -12.32 -6.61
C THR A 87 -9.10 -12.52 -7.10
N GLY A 88 -9.45 -11.99 -8.27
CA GLY A 88 -10.78 -12.13 -8.88
C GLY A 88 -11.87 -11.32 -8.19
N LYS A 89 -11.50 -10.25 -7.47
CA LYS A 89 -12.43 -9.32 -6.82
C LYS A 89 -12.66 -8.10 -7.70
N ALA A 90 -13.81 -7.45 -7.50
CA ALA A 90 -14.13 -6.20 -8.16
C ALA A 90 -13.12 -5.10 -7.82
N GLU A 91 -12.90 -4.21 -8.79
CA GLU A 91 -12.15 -2.97 -8.59
C GLU A 91 -12.98 -2.00 -7.73
N PHE A 92 -12.31 -1.24 -6.87
CA PHE A 92 -12.92 -0.17 -6.09
C PHE A 92 -12.67 1.18 -6.77
N LEU A 93 -13.68 2.06 -6.80
CA LEU A 93 -13.50 3.42 -7.30
C LEU A 93 -12.73 4.25 -6.26
N CYS A 94 -11.43 4.42 -6.51
CA CYS A 94 -10.61 5.43 -5.86
C CYS A 94 -11.05 6.84 -6.31
#